data_AF-A0A1I6M895-F1
#
_entry.id   AF-A0A1I6M895-F1
#
_cell.length_a   1.000
_cell.length_b   1.000
_cell.length_c   1.000
_cell.angle_alpha   90.00
_cell.angle_beta   90.00
_cell.angle_gamma   90.00
#
_symmetry.space_group_name_H-M   'P 1'
#
loop_
_entity.id
_entity.type
_entity.pdbx_description
1 polymer ?
#
loop_
_entity_poly.entity_id
_entity_poly.type
_entity_poly.pdbx_seq_one_letter_code
_entity_poly.pdbx_strand_id
1 'polypeptide(L)'
;MLASTPDLLRLVAVPVLGWAAWRDVKTRRVPNRTWKPLAVLAVVLLLWEAPQAWATGDRLFFLQVAISVGFIVPLSTAFWYVGSFGGADAKAFYVVAILFPVYPVFYLPWAALPLEPTRVGVFSLTILSNTVVVGAAYPLAVALGNLLRGHVAWPMLIGKPVAWDRTTDEYGMLLETPDGFTRGGLDLDALRMYLQWRDESLAALREDPERLRHPDSLPRVPNAPGDGGMATDGGVPVDGTAAPDDGGSGAVPPAPRAEDPWGAQAFLDDIDHSAYGTSPAQLREGLEVLTTADEVWISPGIPFIVPMFFGLVLSLTYGDVLFTAVAALGFA
;
A
#
# COMPACT_ATOMS: atom_id res chain seq x y z
N MET A 1 -14.37 -12.48 -34.86
CA MET A 1 -14.19 -12.89 -33.44
C MET A 1 -14.15 -11.64 -32.59
N LEU A 2 -14.67 -11.70 -31.36
CA LEU A 2 -14.69 -10.54 -30.44
C LEU A 2 -13.28 -10.12 -30.00
N ALA A 3 -12.34 -11.06 -29.85
CA ALA A 3 -10.92 -10.82 -29.61
C ALA A 3 -10.13 -12.12 -29.87
N SER A 4 -8.81 -12.09 -29.76
CA SER A 4 -7.99 -13.31 -29.75
C SER A 4 -8.26 -14.13 -28.48
N THR A 5 -8.06 -15.45 -28.51
CA THR A 5 -8.21 -16.30 -27.31
C THR A 5 -7.31 -15.85 -26.16
N PRO A 6 -6.02 -15.51 -26.37
CA PRO A 6 -5.18 -14.94 -25.33
C PRO A 6 -5.77 -13.66 -24.72
N ASP A 7 -6.29 -12.74 -25.53
CA ASP A 7 -6.86 -11.48 -25.04
C ASP A 7 -8.11 -11.68 -24.18
N LEU A 8 -8.95 -12.65 -24.53
CA LEU A 8 -10.10 -13.01 -23.69
C LEU A 8 -9.66 -13.59 -22.34
N LEU A 9 -8.61 -14.42 -22.32
CA LEU A 9 -8.07 -15.00 -21.09
C LEU A 9 -7.44 -13.92 -20.18
N ARG A 10 -6.82 -12.88 -20.76
CA ARG A 10 -6.28 -11.74 -20.01
C ARG A 10 -7.35 -10.99 -19.21
N LEU A 11 -8.61 -10.99 -19.65
CA LEU A 11 -9.70 -10.32 -18.93
C LEU A 11 -9.96 -10.92 -17.53
N VAL A 12 -9.48 -12.14 -17.23
CA VAL A 12 -9.51 -12.70 -15.87
C VAL A 12 -8.75 -11.82 -14.87
N ALA A 13 -7.76 -11.05 -15.33
CA ALA A 13 -7.05 -10.11 -14.46
C ALA A 13 -7.96 -9.01 -13.91
N VAL A 14 -9.00 -8.58 -14.63
CA VAL A 14 -9.88 -7.49 -14.22
C VAL A 14 -10.61 -7.80 -12.90
N PRO A 15 -11.38 -8.91 -12.78
CA PRO A 15 -12.04 -9.24 -11.51
C PRO A 15 -11.04 -9.57 -10.39
N VAL A 16 -9.88 -10.19 -10.71
CA VAL A 16 -8.87 -10.51 -9.69
C VAL A 16 -8.22 -9.24 -9.13
N LEU A 17 -7.84 -8.29 -9.99
CA LEU A 17 -7.27 -7.01 -9.57
C LEU A 17 -8.33 -6.11 -8.92
N GLY A 18 -9.59 -6.19 -9.34
CA GLY A 18 -10.71 -5.52 -8.65
C GLY A 18 -10.92 -6.05 -7.23
N TRP A 19 -10.86 -7.38 -7.05
CA TRP A 19 -10.88 -7.99 -5.72
C TRP A 19 -9.64 -7.62 -4.90
N ALA A 20 -8.47 -7.61 -5.52
CA ALA A 20 -7.23 -7.19 -4.86
C ALA A 20 -7.34 -5.74 -4.39
N ALA A 21 -7.78 -4.81 -5.25
CA ALA A 21 -8.02 -3.41 -4.90
C ALA A 21 -9.03 -3.25 -3.75
N TRP A 22 -10.12 -4.01 -3.76
CA TRP A 22 -11.09 -3.99 -2.67
C TRP A 22 -10.51 -4.49 -1.34
N ARG A 23 -9.78 -5.62 -1.36
CA ARG A 23 -9.07 -6.14 -0.18
C ARG A 23 -8.02 -5.18 0.33
N ASP A 24 -7.33 -4.51 -0.57
CA ASP A 24 -6.27 -3.57 -0.26
C ASP A 24 -6.83 -2.31 0.45
N VAL A 25 -8.00 -1.82 0.02
CA VAL A 25 -8.74 -0.77 0.76
C VAL A 25 -9.21 -1.26 2.13
N LYS A 26 -9.76 -2.47 2.20
CA LYS A 26 -10.44 -2.95 3.42
C LYS A 26 -9.48 -3.45 4.50
N THR A 27 -8.42 -4.16 4.11
CA THR A 27 -7.53 -4.89 5.03
C THR A 27 -6.06 -4.60 4.80
N ARG A 28 -5.68 -3.69 3.88
CA ARG A 28 -4.28 -3.32 3.57
C ARG A 28 -3.35 -4.47 3.18
N ARG A 29 -3.92 -5.62 2.88
CA ARG A 29 -3.21 -6.89 2.74
C ARG A 29 -3.82 -7.70 1.62
N VAL A 30 -3.01 -7.98 0.59
CA VAL A 30 -3.36 -8.89 -0.50
C VAL A 30 -2.54 -10.19 -0.35
N PRO A 31 -3.21 -11.36 -0.20
CA PRO A 31 -2.50 -12.62 -0.01
C PRO A 31 -1.53 -12.95 -1.15
N ASN A 32 -0.35 -13.47 -0.81
CA ASN A 32 0.67 -13.88 -1.80
C ASN A 32 0.17 -14.92 -2.82
N ARG A 33 -0.85 -15.71 -2.45
CA ARG A 33 -1.45 -16.73 -3.31
C ARG A 33 -2.22 -16.12 -4.50
N THR A 34 -2.68 -14.88 -4.40
CA THR A 34 -3.41 -14.17 -5.45
C THR A 34 -2.58 -14.00 -6.72
N TRP A 35 -1.28 -13.74 -6.57
CA TRP A 35 -0.40 -13.41 -7.68
C TRP A 35 0.05 -14.61 -8.50
N LYS A 36 0.16 -15.80 -7.88
CA LYS A 36 0.72 -16.99 -8.54
C LYS A 36 -0.12 -17.45 -9.75
N PRO A 37 -1.46 -17.59 -9.66
CA PRO A 37 -2.27 -17.95 -10.81
C PRO A 37 -2.16 -16.96 -11.97
N LEU A 38 -2.15 -15.66 -11.67
CA LEU A 38 -1.99 -14.62 -12.70
C LEU A 38 -0.60 -14.65 -13.33
N ALA A 39 0.46 -14.88 -12.56
CA ALA A 39 1.81 -15.01 -13.10
C ALA A 39 1.95 -16.24 -14.00
N VAL A 40 1.37 -17.38 -13.61
CA VAL A 40 1.33 -18.58 -14.45
C VAL A 40 0.55 -18.31 -15.73
N LEU A 41 -0.63 -17.70 -15.64
CA LEU A 41 -1.42 -17.31 -16.81
C LEU A 41 -0.61 -16.39 -17.74
N ALA A 42 0.05 -15.37 -17.19
CA ALA A 42 0.86 -14.42 -17.96
C ALA A 42 1.96 -15.11 -18.77
N VAL A 43 2.73 -16.00 -18.12
CA VAL A 43 3.79 -16.77 -18.78
C VAL A 43 3.23 -17.71 -19.85
N VAL A 44 2.14 -18.43 -19.55
CA VAL A 44 1.50 -19.35 -20.49
C VAL A 44 1.01 -18.62 -21.74
N LEU A 45 0.34 -17.47 -21.57
CA LEU A 45 -0.14 -16.68 -22.71
C LEU A 45 1.01 -16.10 -23.54
N LEU A 46 2.07 -15.64 -22.90
CA LEU A 46 3.25 -15.14 -23.61
C LEU A 46 3.93 -16.26 -24.44
N LEU A 47 4.05 -17.45 -23.87
CA LEU A 47 4.58 -18.64 -24.56
C LEU A 47 3.63 -19.16 -25.66
N TRP A 48 2.33 -18.88 -25.55
CA TRP A 48 1.37 -19.20 -26.60
C TRP A 48 1.57 -18.30 -27.83
N GLU A 49 1.74 -17.00 -27.63
CA GLU A 49 1.81 -16.02 -28.73
C GLU A 49 3.20 -15.94 -29.38
N ALA A 50 4.27 -16.17 -28.61
CA ALA A 50 5.64 -16.04 -29.10
C ALA A 50 5.96 -16.90 -30.35
N PRO A 51 5.53 -18.19 -30.45
CA PRO A 51 5.74 -18.99 -31.67
C PRO A 51 5.03 -18.41 -32.90
N GLN A 52 3.83 -17.86 -32.72
CA GLN A 52 3.08 -17.25 -33.82
C GLN A 52 3.80 -15.97 -34.29
N ALA A 53 4.20 -15.11 -33.36
CA ALA A 53 4.96 -13.90 -33.67
C ALA A 53 6.30 -14.21 -34.36
N TRP A 54 6.98 -15.29 -33.94
CA TRP A 54 8.19 -15.77 -34.58
C TRP A 54 7.93 -16.22 -36.02
N ALA A 55 6.90 -17.04 -36.23
CA ALA A 55 6.55 -17.56 -37.55
C ALA A 55 6.14 -16.46 -38.54
N THR A 56 5.50 -15.40 -38.07
CA THR A 56 5.12 -14.24 -38.90
C THR A 56 6.23 -13.19 -39.03
N GLY A 57 7.36 -13.36 -38.32
CA GLY A 57 8.46 -12.39 -38.32
C GLY A 57 8.13 -11.07 -37.63
N ASP A 58 7.18 -11.08 -36.69
CA ASP A 58 6.74 -9.89 -35.95
C ASP A 58 7.79 -9.47 -34.90
N ARG A 59 8.77 -8.69 -35.36
CA ARG A 59 9.83 -8.14 -34.50
C ARG A 59 9.29 -7.13 -33.49
N LEU A 60 8.17 -6.47 -33.78
CA LEU A 60 7.59 -5.45 -32.93
C LEU A 60 7.04 -6.09 -31.64
N PHE A 61 6.38 -7.24 -31.75
CA PHE A 61 5.94 -8.03 -30.59
C PHE A 61 7.07 -8.27 -29.60
N PHE A 62 8.22 -8.80 -30.06
CA PHE A 62 9.35 -9.10 -29.18
C PHE A 62 9.96 -7.84 -28.56
N LEU A 63 10.02 -6.73 -29.32
CA LEU A 63 10.47 -5.45 -28.80
C LEU A 63 9.52 -4.93 -27.71
N GLN A 64 8.20 -5.02 -27.92
CA GLN A 64 7.20 -4.59 -26.94
C GLN A 64 7.26 -5.43 -25.67
N VAL A 65 7.41 -6.75 -25.78
CA VAL A 65 7.63 -7.65 -24.63
C VAL A 65 8.91 -7.28 -23.89
N ALA A 66 10.01 -7.06 -24.63
CA ALA A 66 11.30 -6.68 -24.04
C ALA A 66 11.22 -5.34 -23.30
N ILE A 67 10.55 -4.33 -23.88
CA ILE A 67 10.33 -3.03 -23.21
C ILE A 67 9.41 -3.20 -22.00
N SER A 68 8.28 -3.90 -22.15
CA SER A 68 7.31 -4.12 -21.08
C SER A 68 7.98 -4.73 -19.85
N VAL A 69 8.61 -5.90 -20.02
CA VAL A 69 9.24 -6.63 -18.92
C VAL A 69 10.53 -5.94 -18.48
N GLY A 70 11.38 -5.54 -19.43
CA GLY A 70 12.68 -4.93 -19.16
C GLY A 70 12.64 -3.54 -18.56
N PHE A 71 11.52 -2.82 -18.66
CA PHE A 71 11.33 -1.53 -18.01
C PHE A 71 10.50 -1.65 -16.73
N ILE A 72 9.30 -2.24 -16.79
CA ILE A 72 8.38 -2.26 -15.66
C ILE A 72 8.93 -3.10 -14.49
N VAL A 73 9.51 -4.28 -14.76
CA VAL A 73 10.00 -5.15 -13.69
C VAL A 73 11.16 -4.51 -12.94
N PRO A 74 12.23 -3.99 -13.59
CA PRO A 74 13.29 -3.30 -12.86
C PRO A 74 12.81 -2.03 -12.15
N LEU A 75 11.95 -1.23 -12.78
CA LEU A 75 11.40 -0.01 -12.16
C LEU A 75 10.61 -0.34 -10.88
N SER A 76 9.72 -1.33 -10.96
CA SER A 76 8.94 -1.79 -9.83
C SER A 76 9.80 -2.45 -8.75
N THR A 77 10.89 -3.12 -9.14
CA THR A 77 11.86 -3.67 -8.17
C THR A 77 12.60 -2.55 -7.44
N ALA A 78 13.01 -1.51 -8.18
CA ALA A 78 13.70 -0.35 -7.61
C ALA A 78 12.82 0.41 -6.61
N PHE A 79 11.54 0.65 -6.94
CA PHE A 79 10.60 1.27 -6.00
C PHE A 79 10.33 0.42 -4.76
N TRP A 80 10.28 -0.90 -4.92
CA TRP A 80 10.19 -1.81 -3.78
C TRP A 80 11.44 -1.75 -2.90
N TYR A 81 12.64 -1.76 -3.51
CA TYR A 81 13.91 -1.69 -2.78
C TYR A 81 14.10 -0.38 -1.99
N VAL A 82 13.63 0.74 -2.54
CA VAL A 82 13.65 2.05 -1.86
C VAL A 82 12.49 2.21 -0.87
N GLY A 83 11.64 1.19 -0.69
CA GLY A 83 10.53 1.20 0.27
C GLY A 83 9.33 2.05 -0.15
N SER A 84 9.27 2.50 -1.41
CA SER A 84 8.14 3.27 -1.94
C SER A 84 6.93 2.39 -2.28
N PHE A 85 7.15 1.12 -2.61
CA PHE A 85 6.11 0.13 -2.90
C PHE A 85 6.08 -0.98 -1.86
N GLY A 86 4.87 -1.46 -1.55
CA GLY A 86 4.70 -2.72 -0.83
C GLY A 86 5.04 -3.92 -1.71
N GLY A 87 5.31 -5.07 -1.08
CA GLY A 87 5.59 -6.31 -1.81
C GLY A 87 4.41 -6.81 -2.66
N ALA A 88 3.18 -6.39 -2.36
CA ALA A 88 1.99 -6.69 -3.16
C ALA A 88 1.94 -5.81 -4.43
N ASP A 89 2.22 -4.51 -4.32
CA ASP A 89 2.27 -3.57 -5.44
C ASP A 89 3.30 -4.01 -6.48
N ALA A 90 4.49 -4.41 -6.02
CA ALA A 90 5.54 -4.88 -6.91
C ALA A 90 5.12 -6.12 -7.72
N LYS A 91 4.48 -7.09 -7.06
CA LYS A 91 3.96 -8.29 -7.71
C LYS A 91 2.85 -7.98 -8.71
N ALA A 92 2.00 -7.00 -8.41
CA ALA A 92 0.95 -6.55 -9.31
C ALA A 92 1.56 -6.00 -10.61
N PHE A 93 2.57 -5.13 -10.52
CA PHE A 93 3.26 -4.60 -11.68
C PHE A 93 4.04 -5.66 -12.47
N TYR A 94 4.67 -6.64 -11.80
CA TYR A 94 5.32 -7.76 -12.50
C TYR A 94 4.31 -8.58 -13.31
N VAL A 95 3.16 -8.88 -12.71
CA VAL A 95 2.08 -9.60 -13.40
C VAL A 95 1.59 -8.78 -14.59
N VAL A 96 1.31 -7.49 -14.41
CA VAL A 96 0.86 -6.61 -15.51
C VAL A 96 1.90 -6.55 -16.64
N ALA A 97 3.20 -6.43 -16.32
CA ALA A 97 4.26 -6.36 -17.32
C ALA A 97 4.32 -7.59 -18.24
N ILE A 98 4.07 -8.77 -17.69
CA ILE A 98 4.14 -10.04 -18.43
C ILE A 98 2.79 -10.37 -19.08
N LEU A 99 1.68 -10.06 -18.41
CA LEU A 99 0.34 -10.40 -18.89
C LEU A 99 -0.12 -9.46 -20.01
N PHE A 100 0.32 -8.20 -19.97
CA PHE A 100 -0.12 -7.13 -20.86
C PHE A 100 1.06 -6.42 -21.58
N PRO A 101 1.94 -7.15 -22.29
CA PRO A 101 3.08 -6.52 -22.98
C PRO A 101 2.64 -5.79 -24.25
N VAL A 102 1.57 -6.25 -24.90
CA VAL A 102 1.04 -5.74 -26.17
C VAL A 102 -0.45 -5.41 -25.99
N TYR A 103 -0.96 -4.47 -26.78
CA TYR A 103 -2.34 -4.03 -26.74
C TYR A 103 -3.31 -5.17 -27.11
N PRO A 104 -4.22 -5.57 -26.20
CA PRO A 104 -5.34 -6.42 -26.58
C PRO A 104 -6.36 -5.59 -27.38
N VAL A 105 -7.00 -6.21 -28.37
CA VAL A 105 -8.04 -5.56 -29.17
C VAL A 105 -9.35 -6.32 -29.05
N PHE A 106 -10.39 -5.62 -28.58
CA PHE A 106 -11.73 -6.16 -28.42
C PHE A 106 -12.69 -5.50 -29.40
N TYR A 107 -13.19 -6.26 -30.36
CA TYR A 107 -14.20 -5.84 -31.33
C TYR A 107 -15.60 -6.01 -30.75
N LEU A 108 -16.25 -4.89 -30.44
CA LEU A 108 -17.66 -4.79 -30.10
C LEU A 108 -18.47 -4.36 -31.34
N PRO A 109 -19.81 -4.55 -31.34
CA PRO A 109 -20.65 -4.13 -32.48
C PRO A 109 -20.58 -2.62 -32.81
N TRP A 110 -20.17 -1.80 -31.84
CA TRP A 110 -20.19 -0.33 -31.92
C TRP A 110 -18.82 0.33 -31.77
N ALA A 111 -17.77 -0.42 -31.39
CA ALA A 111 -16.41 0.10 -31.25
C ALA A 111 -15.37 -1.03 -31.22
N ALA A 112 -14.12 -0.70 -31.48
CA ALA A 112 -12.97 -1.51 -31.09
C ALA A 112 -12.34 -0.88 -29.84
N LEU A 113 -12.12 -1.68 -28.80
CA LEU A 113 -11.48 -1.24 -27.56
C LEU A 113 -10.03 -1.73 -27.49
N PRO A 114 -9.09 -0.93 -26.94
CA PRO A 114 -9.31 0.44 -26.46
C PRO A 114 -9.55 1.46 -27.58
N LEU A 115 -10.28 2.53 -27.27
CA LEU A 115 -10.69 3.57 -28.24
C LEU A 115 -9.51 4.38 -28.82
N GLU A 116 -8.56 4.74 -27.97
CA GLU A 116 -7.41 5.60 -28.27
C GLU A 116 -6.10 4.90 -27.87
N PRO A 117 -5.64 3.92 -28.66
CA PRO A 117 -4.39 3.22 -28.39
C PRO A 117 -3.17 4.10 -28.67
N THR A 118 -2.06 3.90 -27.94
CA THR A 118 -0.83 4.63 -28.19
C THR A 118 -0.02 4.07 -29.35
N ARG A 119 0.76 4.95 -29.99
CA ARG A 119 1.75 4.56 -30.99
C ARG A 119 2.94 3.78 -30.42
N VAL A 120 3.19 3.89 -29.11
CA VAL A 120 4.24 3.12 -28.42
C VAL A 120 3.89 1.63 -28.42
N GLY A 121 2.60 1.28 -28.34
CA GLY A 121 2.11 -0.09 -28.48
C GLY A 121 2.47 -1.03 -27.32
N VAL A 122 3.09 -0.53 -26.26
CA VAL A 122 3.38 -1.30 -25.04
C VAL A 122 2.27 -1.06 -24.02
N PHE A 123 1.40 -2.06 -23.84
CA PHE A 123 0.15 -1.86 -23.10
C PHE A 123 0.36 -1.68 -21.60
N SER A 124 1.34 -2.37 -21.02
CA SER A 124 1.74 -2.21 -19.61
C SER A 124 2.20 -0.78 -19.27
N LEU A 125 2.85 -0.07 -20.21
CA LEU A 125 3.22 1.33 -20.03
C LEU A 125 1.99 2.23 -19.98
N THR A 126 0.97 1.95 -20.79
CA THR A 126 -0.30 2.68 -20.73
C THR A 126 -1.06 2.41 -19.44
N ILE A 127 -1.06 1.15 -18.95
CA ILE A 127 -1.59 0.84 -17.61
C ILE A 127 -0.83 1.64 -16.54
N LEU A 128 0.50 1.65 -16.55
CA LEU A 128 1.31 2.43 -15.61
C LEU A 128 1.00 3.94 -15.70
N SER A 129 0.95 4.49 -16.92
CA SER A 129 0.62 5.90 -17.18
C SER A 129 -0.73 6.29 -16.58
N ASN A 130 -1.78 5.51 -16.90
CA ASN A 130 -3.12 5.73 -16.37
C ASN A 130 -3.17 5.54 -14.84
N THR A 131 -2.39 4.60 -14.30
CA THR A 131 -2.25 4.39 -12.85
C THR A 131 -1.72 5.65 -12.17
N VAL A 132 -0.71 6.30 -12.75
CA VAL A 132 -0.15 7.55 -12.24
C VAL A 132 -1.17 8.69 -12.32
N VAL A 133 -1.92 8.80 -13.42
CA VAL A 133 -2.98 9.81 -13.58
C VAL A 133 -4.06 9.63 -12.51
N VAL A 134 -4.56 8.41 -12.32
CA VAL A 134 -5.56 8.11 -11.28
C VAL A 134 -5.00 8.38 -9.88
N GLY A 135 -3.76 7.98 -9.61
CA GLY A 135 -3.09 8.24 -8.34
C GLY A 135 -2.94 9.73 -8.05
N ALA A 136 -2.56 10.53 -9.05
CA ALA A 136 -2.43 11.98 -8.93
C ALA A 136 -3.78 12.70 -8.75
N ALA A 137 -4.86 12.12 -9.27
CA ALA A 137 -6.21 12.66 -9.08
C ALA A 137 -6.73 12.46 -7.65
N TYR A 138 -6.21 11.50 -6.89
CA TYR A 138 -6.73 11.20 -5.55
C TYR A 138 -6.52 12.34 -4.54
N PRO A 139 -5.31 12.90 -4.34
CA PRO A 139 -5.15 14.02 -3.40
C PRO A 139 -6.07 15.20 -3.73
N LEU A 140 -6.34 15.42 -5.02
CA LEU A 140 -7.29 16.43 -5.48
C LEU A 140 -8.72 16.09 -5.07
N ALA A 141 -9.14 14.83 -5.21
CA ALA A 141 -10.44 14.36 -4.77
C ALA A 141 -10.62 14.45 -3.24
N VAL A 142 -9.58 14.10 -2.47
CA VAL A 142 -9.60 14.24 -1.00
C VAL A 142 -9.67 15.71 -0.59
N ALA A 143 -8.85 16.58 -1.19
CA ALA A 143 -8.91 18.01 -0.89
C ALA A 143 -10.28 18.61 -1.22
N LEU A 144 -10.88 18.24 -2.36
CA LEU A 144 -12.23 18.68 -2.70
C LEU A 144 -13.26 18.17 -1.69
N GLY A 145 -13.18 16.90 -1.29
CA GLY A 145 -14.06 16.33 -0.27
C GLY A 145 -13.92 16.99 1.10
N ASN A 146 -12.70 17.34 1.49
CA ASN A 146 -12.43 18.05 2.73
C ASN A 146 -12.94 19.51 2.66
N LEU A 147 -12.78 20.18 1.51
CA LEU A 147 -13.29 21.54 1.26
C LEU A 147 -14.82 21.58 1.37
N LEU A 148 -15.50 20.61 0.76
CA LEU A 148 -16.97 20.48 0.83
C LEU A 148 -17.49 20.22 2.24
N ARG A 149 -16.65 19.65 3.14
CA ARG A 149 -16.97 19.42 4.55
C ARG A 149 -16.56 20.59 5.46
N GLY A 150 -16.02 21.67 4.91
CA GLY A 150 -15.69 22.89 5.65
C GLY A 150 -14.37 22.84 6.42
N HIS A 151 -13.57 21.78 6.27
CA HIS A 151 -12.21 21.79 6.79
C HIS A 151 -11.35 22.71 5.91
N VAL A 152 -10.45 23.51 6.48
CA VAL A 152 -9.51 24.36 5.73
C VAL A 152 -8.14 24.32 6.43
N ALA A 153 -7.35 23.29 6.16
CA ALA A 153 -6.00 23.09 6.69
C ALA A 153 -5.10 22.47 5.61
N TRP A 154 -3.79 22.75 5.65
CA TRP A 154 -2.82 22.21 4.68
C TRP A 154 -2.81 20.65 4.58
N PRO A 155 -3.04 19.88 5.66
CA PRO A 155 -3.15 18.41 5.59
C PRO A 155 -4.35 17.88 4.80
N MET A 156 -5.31 18.72 4.42
CA MET A 156 -6.52 18.28 3.70
C MET A 156 -6.26 17.60 2.35
N LEU A 157 -5.09 17.76 1.77
CA LEU A 157 -4.74 17.09 0.51
C LEU A 157 -4.45 15.59 0.73
N ILE A 158 -4.08 15.19 1.94
CA ILE A 158 -3.46 13.90 2.21
C ILE A 158 -4.15 13.16 3.37
N GLY A 159 -4.74 13.90 4.32
CA GLY A 159 -5.31 13.33 5.54
C GLY A 159 -6.83 13.46 5.68
N LYS A 160 -7.37 12.67 6.61
CA LYS A 160 -8.73 12.79 7.14
C LYS A 160 -8.67 12.97 8.67
N PRO A 161 -9.55 13.78 9.26
CA PRO A 161 -9.70 13.84 10.71
C PRO A 161 -10.36 12.56 11.24
N VAL A 162 -9.89 12.07 12.39
CA VAL A 162 -10.39 10.88 13.08
C VAL A 162 -10.37 11.15 14.59
N ALA A 163 -11.42 10.75 15.30
CA ALA A 163 -11.44 10.81 16.76
C ALA A 163 -10.35 9.92 17.36
N TRP A 164 -9.71 10.37 18.44
CA TRP A 164 -8.55 9.67 19.02
C TRP A 164 -8.84 8.20 19.35
N ASP A 165 -10.05 7.88 19.81
CA ASP A 165 -10.50 6.54 20.21
C ASP A 165 -10.59 5.55 19.04
N ARG A 166 -10.78 6.06 17.81
CA ARG A 166 -10.85 5.26 16.59
C ARG A 166 -9.51 5.08 15.89
N THR A 167 -8.44 5.71 16.37
CA THR A 167 -7.13 5.64 15.70
C THR A 167 -6.55 4.23 15.69
N THR A 168 -6.81 3.43 16.72
CA THR A 168 -6.44 2.01 16.77
C THR A 168 -7.23 1.15 15.80
N ASP A 169 -8.37 1.62 15.31
CA ASP A 169 -9.22 0.95 14.32
C ASP A 169 -8.97 1.43 12.87
N GLU A 170 -7.94 2.25 12.67
CA GLU A 170 -7.62 2.86 11.40
C GLU A 170 -6.19 2.51 10.96
N TYR A 171 -5.97 2.50 9.64
CA TYR A 171 -4.65 2.31 9.05
C TYR A 171 -4.09 3.65 8.55
N GLY A 172 -2.77 3.80 8.65
CA GLY A 172 -2.07 4.95 8.12
C GLY A 172 -1.04 5.50 9.08
N MET A 173 -0.66 6.75 8.84
CA MET A 173 0.26 7.49 9.71
C MET A 173 -0.44 8.69 10.32
N LEU A 174 -0.13 8.96 11.58
CA LEU A 174 -0.49 10.21 12.24
C LEU A 174 0.24 11.37 11.53
N LEU A 175 -0.50 12.44 11.22
CA LEU A 175 0.04 13.63 10.55
C LEU A 175 0.32 14.77 11.53
N GLU A 176 0.25 14.51 12.83
CA GLU A 176 0.42 15.52 13.89
C GLU A 176 1.57 15.17 14.82
N THR A 177 2.20 16.23 15.32
CA THR A 177 3.15 16.27 16.43
C THR A 177 2.72 17.39 17.38
N PRO A 178 3.27 17.47 18.60
CA PRO A 178 2.97 18.57 19.53
C PRO A 178 3.20 19.97 18.94
N ASP A 179 4.13 20.09 17.98
CA ASP A 179 4.50 21.34 17.32
C ASP A 179 3.65 21.66 16.07
N GLY A 180 2.75 20.77 15.65
CA GLY A 180 1.86 20.97 14.51
C GLY A 180 1.80 19.77 13.57
N PHE A 181 1.80 20.02 12.25
CA PHE A 181 1.64 18.95 11.25
C PHE A 181 2.98 18.43 10.72
N THR A 182 3.06 17.11 10.51
CA THR A 182 4.20 16.40 9.94
C THR A 182 3.80 15.58 8.71
N ARG A 183 4.79 15.17 7.90
CA ARG A 183 4.60 14.28 6.74
C ARG A 183 4.96 12.82 7.03
N GLY A 184 5.55 12.54 8.19
CA GLY A 184 5.96 11.21 8.61
C GLY A 184 5.93 11.13 10.12
N GLY A 185 4.72 11.03 10.69
CA GLY A 185 4.52 10.84 12.12
C GLY A 185 4.51 9.36 12.50
N LEU A 186 3.84 9.05 13.61
CA LEU A 186 3.67 7.69 14.10
C LEU A 186 2.83 6.82 13.15
N ASP A 187 3.36 5.66 12.77
CA ASP A 187 2.58 4.63 12.09
C ASP A 187 1.57 3.99 13.05
N LEU A 188 0.30 3.85 12.64
CA LEU A 188 -0.76 3.31 13.48
C LEU A 188 -0.62 1.80 13.73
N ASP A 189 0.05 1.05 12.84
CA ASP A 189 0.41 -0.34 13.10
C ASP A 189 1.47 -0.41 14.21
N ALA A 190 2.46 0.50 14.19
CA ALA A 190 3.46 0.61 15.25
C ALA A 190 2.84 1.02 16.60
N LEU A 191 1.84 1.92 16.59
CA LEU A 191 1.06 2.24 17.79
C LEU A 191 0.38 1.00 18.36
N ARG A 192 -0.28 0.19 17.53
CA ARG A 192 -0.92 -1.05 17.97
C ARG A 192 0.09 -2.05 18.54
N MET A 193 1.23 -2.21 17.89
CA MET A 193 2.33 -3.04 18.41
C MET A 193 2.80 -2.58 19.79
N TYR A 194 2.99 -1.27 19.96
CA TYR A 194 3.40 -0.67 21.23
C TYR A 194 2.37 -0.91 22.34
N LEU A 195 1.08 -0.68 22.04
CA LEU A 195 -0.01 -0.90 23.00
C LEU A 195 -0.09 -2.37 23.41
N GLN A 196 0.02 -3.29 22.45
CA GLN A 196 0.05 -4.72 22.71
C GLN A 196 1.25 -5.12 23.56
N TRP A 197 2.46 -4.69 23.17
CA TRP A 197 3.70 -4.93 23.91
C TRP A 197 3.62 -4.44 25.36
N ARG A 198 3.03 -3.25 25.54
CA ARG A 198 2.87 -2.61 26.84
C ARG A 198 1.72 -3.20 27.68
N ASP A 199 0.86 -4.00 27.08
CA ASP A 199 -0.39 -4.52 27.68
C ASP A 199 -1.35 -3.40 28.14
N GLU A 200 -1.45 -2.34 27.36
CA GLU A 200 -2.26 -1.15 27.69
C GLU A 200 -3.15 -0.74 26.52
N SER A 201 -4.27 -0.09 26.84
CA SER A 201 -5.14 0.51 25.81
C SER A 201 -4.84 2.00 25.63
N LEU A 202 -5.17 2.54 24.44
CA LEU A 202 -5.04 3.98 24.21
C LEU A 202 -5.89 4.79 25.20
N ALA A 203 -7.05 4.28 25.60
CA ALA A 203 -7.91 4.89 26.61
C ALA A 203 -7.21 4.95 27.98
N ALA A 204 -6.55 3.86 28.40
CA ALA A 204 -5.81 3.83 29.67
C ALA A 204 -4.66 4.85 29.68
N LEU A 205 -3.92 4.98 28.56
CA LEU A 205 -2.87 6.01 28.42
C LEU A 205 -3.43 7.43 28.54
N ARG A 206 -4.67 7.65 28.10
CA ARG A 206 -5.34 8.97 28.16
C ARG A 206 -5.98 9.26 29.51
N GLU A 207 -6.40 8.23 30.25
CA GLU A 207 -6.96 8.36 31.60
C GLU A 207 -5.90 8.76 32.64
N ASP A 208 -4.68 8.22 32.52
CA ASP A 208 -3.58 8.50 33.45
C ASP A 208 -2.23 8.70 32.72
N PRO A 209 -2.11 9.78 31.92
CA PRO A 209 -0.94 10.01 31.08
C PRO A 209 0.32 10.27 31.92
N GLU A 210 0.22 10.97 33.04
CA GLU A 210 1.38 11.29 33.87
C GLU A 210 2.03 10.02 34.44
N ARG A 211 1.23 9.08 34.95
CA ARG A 211 1.75 7.80 35.47
C ARG A 211 2.34 6.96 34.34
N LEU A 212 1.62 6.80 33.23
CA LEU A 212 2.02 5.90 32.14
C LEU A 212 3.14 6.48 31.26
N ARG A 213 3.36 7.79 31.31
CA ARG A 213 4.53 8.45 30.71
C ARG A 213 5.82 8.09 31.45
N HIS A 214 5.78 7.76 32.73
CA HIS A 214 6.99 7.45 33.50
C HIS A 214 7.60 6.08 33.09
N PRO A 215 8.94 5.99 32.89
CA PRO A 215 9.61 4.73 32.53
C PRO A 215 9.39 3.58 33.52
N ASP A 216 9.18 3.89 34.81
CA ASP A 216 8.95 2.90 35.87
C ASP A 216 7.59 2.20 35.76
N SER A 217 6.68 2.73 34.95
CA SER A 217 5.37 2.14 34.69
C SER A 217 5.39 1.07 33.57
N LEU A 218 6.55 0.81 32.97
CA LEU A 218 6.69 -0.22 31.94
C LEU A 218 6.55 -1.62 32.55
N PRO A 219 5.95 -2.58 31.81
CA PRO A 219 5.88 -3.95 32.28
C PRO A 219 7.27 -4.55 32.43
N ARG A 220 7.51 -5.29 33.51
CA ARG A 220 8.80 -6.00 33.73
C ARG A 220 9.04 -7.10 32.70
N VAL A 221 7.96 -7.70 32.21
CA VAL A 221 7.94 -8.70 31.14
C VAL A 221 6.86 -8.24 30.16
N PRO A 222 7.25 -7.57 29.07
CA PRO A 222 6.31 -7.14 28.03
C PRO A 222 5.67 -8.31 27.29
N ASN A 223 4.53 -8.05 26.64
CA ASN A 223 3.91 -9.00 25.73
C ASN A 223 4.64 -9.02 24.38
N ALA A 224 4.45 -10.10 23.60
CA ALA A 224 4.89 -10.11 22.22
C ALA A 224 4.14 -9.01 21.42
N PRO A 225 4.85 -8.15 20.67
CA PRO A 225 4.27 -6.96 20.03
C PRO A 225 3.30 -7.27 18.88
N GLY A 226 3.27 -8.52 18.39
CA GLY A 226 2.49 -8.89 17.20
C GLY A 226 3.01 -8.21 15.93
N ASP A 227 2.13 -8.08 14.93
CA ASP A 227 2.41 -7.43 13.65
C ASP A 227 1.59 -6.14 13.43
N GLY A 228 1.02 -5.57 14.51
CA GLY A 228 0.18 -4.38 14.43
C GLY A 228 -1.13 -4.56 13.65
N GLY A 229 -1.50 -5.79 13.25
CA GLY A 229 -2.73 -6.08 12.54
C GLY A 229 -3.98 -5.87 13.39
N MET A 230 -5.10 -5.55 12.73
CA MET A 230 -6.41 -5.46 13.37
C MET A 230 -7.12 -6.81 13.33
N ALA A 231 -7.90 -7.17 14.36
CA ALA A 231 -8.61 -8.46 14.43
C ALA A 231 -9.47 -8.78 13.17
N THR A 232 -9.92 -7.75 12.43
CA THR A 232 -10.71 -7.88 11.20
C THR A 232 -9.91 -8.16 9.92
N ASP A 233 -8.58 -8.10 9.95
CA ASP A 233 -7.73 -8.24 8.75
C ASP A 233 -7.29 -9.67 8.44
N GLY A 234 -7.63 -10.62 9.32
CA GLY A 234 -7.24 -12.02 9.21
C GLY A 234 -5.82 -12.29 9.71
N GLY A 235 -5.24 -11.36 10.47
CA GLY A 235 -4.10 -11.61 11.33
C GLY A 235 -4.36 -12.84 12.18
N VAL A 236 -3.35 -13.69 12.33
CA VAL A 236 -3.42 -14.81 13.26
C VAL A 236 -3.41 -14.17 14.65
N PRO A 237 -4.44 -14.35 15.49
CA PRO A 237 -4.32 -13.98 16.88
C PRO A 237 -3.09 -14.71 17.40
N VAL A 238 -2.09 -13.97 17.85
CA VAL A 238 -1.08 -14.58 18.71
C VAL A 238 -1.85 -14.81 20.01
N ASP A 239 -2.50 -15.97 20.13
CA ASP A 239 -3.04 -16.41 21.39
C ASP A 239 -1.91 -16.24 22.41
N GLY A 240 -2.22 -15.62 23.55
CA GLY A 240 -1.31 -15.45 24.68
C GLY A 240 -0.89 -16.77 25.33
N THR A 241 -0.58 -17.80 24.53
CA THR A 241 0.17 -18.95 24.98
C THR A 241 1.56 -18.46 25.31
N ALA A 242 1.78 -18.26 26.61
CA ALA A 242 3.08 -18.25 27.23
C ALA A 242 3.99 -19.24 26.47
N ALA A 243 5.10 -18.73 25.94
CA ALA A 243 6.11 -19.57 25.32
C ALA A 243 6.50 -20.69 26.29
N PRO A 244 6.79 -21.91 25.81
CA PRO A 244 7.37 -22.94 26.66
C PRO A 244 8.66 -22.38 27.28
N ASP A 245 8.81 -22.62 28.58
CA ASP A 245 9.97 -22.26 29.38
C ASP A 245 11.19 -23.05 28.90
N ASP A 246 11.80 -22.61 27.80
CA ASP A 246 13.10 -23.07 27.34
C ASP A 246 14.15 -22.23 28.07
N GLY A 247 14.81 -22.85 29.05
CA GLY A 247 15.82 -22.28 29.95
C GLY A 247 17.10 -21.78 29.26
N GLY A 248 16.98 -20.79 28.39
CA GLY A 248 18.05 -19.95 27.88
C GLY A 248 18.29 -18.77 28.82
N SER A 249 19.55 -18.56 29.22
CA SER A 249 20.00 -17.56 30.18
C SER A 249 19.28 -16.21 30.04
N GLY A 250 18.56 -15.81 31.09
CA GLY A 250 17.91 -14.51 31.19
C GLY A 250 18.92 -13.37 31.02
N ALA A 251 18.92 -12.78 29.84
CA ALA A 251 19.41 -11.43 29.65
C ALA A 251 18.38 -10.50 30.29
N VAL A 252 18.77 -9.83 31.37
CA VAL A 252 17.97 -8.79 32.01
C VAL A 252 17.74 -7.68 30.96
N PRO A 253 16.49 -7.26 30.69
CA PRO A 253 16.24 -6.11 29.82
C PRO A 253 17.03 -4.91 30.33
N PRO A 254 17.61 -4.07 29.45
CA PRO A 254 18.30 -2.87 29.90
C PRO A 254 17.37 -2.05 30.81
N ALA A 255 17.90 -1.61 31.96
CA ALA A 255 17.13 -0.81 32.91
C ALA A 255 16.53 0.42 32.19
N PRO A 256 15.31 0.86 32.56
CA PRO A 256 14.70 2.04 31.97
C PRO A 256 15.67 3.22 32.07
N ARG A 257 16.04 3.81 30.93
CA ARG A 257 16.80 5.06 30.96
C ARG A 257 15.87 6.11 31.56
N ALA A 258 16.37 6.87 32.54
CA ALA A 258 15.61 7.89 33.27
C ALA A 258 15.03 9.02 32.38
N GLU A 259 15.29 8.99 31.07
CA GLU A 259 14.92 10.00 30.06
C GLU A 259 14.11 9.40 28.89
N ASP A 260 13.42 8.26 29.07
CA ASP A 260 12.55 7.69 28.03
C ASP A 260 11.05 7.77 28.36
N PRO A 261 10.43 8.97 28.27
CA PRO A 261 9.01 9.10 28.50
C PRO A 261 8.24 8.24 27.49
N TRP A 262 7.22 7.57 27.98
CA TRP A 262 6.45 6.52 27.29
C TRP A 262 7.21 5.22 27.01
N GLY A 263 8.49 5.09 27.34
CA GLY A 263 9.25 3.86 27.04
C GLY A 263 9.37 3.58 25.54
N ALA A 264 9.40 4.61 24.71
CA ALA A 264 9.42 4.45 23.26
C ALA A 264 10.73 3.83 22.75
N GLN A 265 11.85 4.19 23.39
CA GLN A 265 13.14 3.54 23.11
C GLN A 265 13.14 2.11 23.62
N ALA A 266 12.61 1.88 24.84
CA ALA A 266 12.54 0.54 25.42
C ALA A 266 11.76 -0.43 24.54
N PHE A 267 10.60 -0.01 24.00
CA PHE A 267 9.82 -0.79 23.05
C PHE A 267 10.62 -1.13 21.78
N LEU A 268 11.23 -0.13 21.15
CA LEU A 268 11.94 -0.33 19.88
C LEU A 268 13.25 -1.11 20.03
N ASP A 269 13.88 -1.08 21.21
CA ASP A 269 15.06 -1.89 21.55
C ASP A 269 14.70 -3.36 21.83
N ASP A 270 13.46 -3.64 22.28
CA ASP A 270 13.00 -4.99 22.68
C ASP A 270 12.47 -5.83 21.51
N ILE A 271 12.04 -5.19 20.42
CA ILE A 271 11.48 -5.90 19.26
C ILE A 271 12.56 -6.39 18.28
N ASP A 272 12.45 -7.65 17.83
CA ASP A 272 13.39 -8.27 16.89
C ASP A 272 13.32 -7.73 15.44
N HIS A 273 12.41 -6.79 15.17
CA HIS A 273 12.11 -6.25 13.84
C HIS A 273 11.74 -4.76 13.93
N SER A 274 11.68 -4.04 12.81
CA SER A 274 11.29 -2.63 12.86
C SER A 274 9.78 -2.46 13.04
N ALA A 275 9.37 -1.47 13.84
CA ALA A 275 7.97 -1.05 13.95
C ALA A 275 7.58 -0.14 12.77
N TYR A 276 7.61 -0.69 11.55
CA TYR A 276 7.26 0.03 10.31
C TYR A 276 8.13 1.28 10.04
N GLY A 277 9.38 1.27 10.52
CA GLY A 277 10.29 2.41 10.40
C GLY A 277 10.00 3.55 11.38
N THR A 278 9.07 3.36 12.32
CA THR A 278 8.79 4.32 13.40
C THR A 278 10.00 4.47 14.32
N SER A 279 10.43 5.71 14.51
CA SER A 279 11.50 6.08 15.44
C SER A 279 10.96 6.33 16.85
N PRO A 280 11.83 6.27 17.89
CA PRO A 280 11.41 6.56 19.27
C PRO A 280 10.79 7.95 19.43
N ALA A 281 11.30 8.95 18.70
CA ALA A 281 10.77 10.31 18.71
C ALA A 281 9.36 10.38 18.12
N GLN A 282 9.13 9.75 16.96
CA GLN A 282 7.81 9.70 16.33
C GLN A 282 6.77 9.01 17.23
N LEU A 283 7.14 7.91 17.89
CA LEU A 283 6.25 7.24 18.82
C LEU A 283 5.90 8.12 20.03
N ARG A 284 6.91 8.76 20.62
CA ARG A 284 6.72 9.66 21.77
C ARG A 284 5.82 10.84 21.43
N GLU A 285 6.13 11.56 20.35
CA GLU A 285 5.35 12.70 19.87
C GLU A 285 3.92 12.29 19.51
N GLY A 286 3.76 11.14 18.85
CA GLY A 286 2.44 10.62 18.51
C GLY A 286 1.60 10.28 19.75
N LEU A 287 2.19 9.67 20.78
CA LEU A 287 1.51 9.41 22.05
C LEU A 287 1.14 10.70 22.79
N GLU A 288 1.97 11.74 22.74
CA GLU A 288 1.65 13.05 23.30
C GLU A 288 0.42 13.69 22.62
N VAL A 289 0.33 13.61 21.30
CA VAL A 289 -0.84 14.10 20.56
C VAL A 289 -2.07 13.27 20.90
N LEU A 290 -1.98 11.94 20.83
CA LEU A 290 -3.13 11.04 21.04
C LEU A 290 -3.69 11.06 22.46
N THR A 291 -2.88 11.45 23.46
CA THR A 291 -3.32 11.59 24.86
C THR A 291 -3.93 12.95 25.18
N THR A 292 -3.86 13.92 24.27
CA THR A 292 -4.34 15.30 24.50
C THR A 292 -5.42 15.74 23.51
N ALA A 293 -5.24 15.47 22.22
CA ALA A 293 -6.15 15.89 21.16
C ALA A 293 -7.41 15.00 21.11
N ASP A 294 -8.60 15.58 21.00
CA ASP A 294 -9.85 14.81 20.83
C ASP A 294 -10.02 14.28 19.39
N GLU A 295 -9.46 15.00 18.42
CA GLU A 295 -9.47 14.66 17.01
C GLU A 295 -8.07 14.82 16.44
N VAL A 296 -7.62 13.84 15.66
CA VAL A 296 -6.30 13.82 15.04
C VAL A 296 -6.39 13.55 13.55
N TRP A 297 -5.44 14.08 12.79
CA TRP A 297 -5.33 13.88 11.36
C TRP A 297 -4.47 12.66 11.05
N ILE A 298 -5.02 11.75 10.25
CA ILE A 298 -4.29 10.58 9.76
C ILE A 298 -4.21 10.62 8.24
N SER A 299 -3.09 10.16 7.67
CA SER A 299 -2.95 9.88 6.25
C SER A 299 -3.37 8.44 5.97
N PRO A 300 -4.51 8.19 5.33
CA PRO A 300 -4.84 6.86 4.85
C PRO A 300 -3.93 6.59 3.65
N GLY A 301 -2.78 5.92 3.86
CA GLY A 301 -1.85 5.64 2.77
C GLY A 301 -2.57 4.84 1.68
N ILE A 302 -2.86 5.40 0.50
CA ILE A 302 -3.65 4.68 -0.51
C ILE A 302 -2.76 3.57 -1.05
N PRO A 303 -3.28 2.36 -1.21
CA PRO A 303 -2.44 1.30 -1.67
C PRO A 303 -2.47 1.29 -3.21
N PHE A 304 -1.32 1.12 -3.84
CA PHE A 304 -1.12 1.43 -5.26
C PHE A 304 -1.96 0.54 -6.20
N ILE A 305 -2.46 -0.60 -5.71
CA ILE A 305 -3.33 -1.52 -6.46
C ILE A 305 -4.65 -0.85 -6.86
N VAL A 306 -5.19 0.08 -6.05
CA VAL A 306 -6.46 0.76 -6.37
C VAL A 306 -6.32 1.65 -7.61
N PRO A 307 -5.38 2.62 -7.65
CA PRO A 307 -5.06 3.33 -8.88
C PRO A 307 -4.73 2.40 -10.05
N MET A 308 -4.02 1.30 -9.80
CA MET A 308 -3.66 0.35 -10.86
C MET A 308 -4.87 -0.35 -11.48
N PHE A 309 -5.84 -0.75 -10.66
CA PHE A 309 -7.07 -1.38 -11.14
C PHE A 309 -7.86 -0.42 -12.04
N PHE A 310 -8.07 0.82 -11.61
CA PHE A 310 -8.74 1.83 -12.43
C PHE A 310 -7.91 2.19 -13.67
N GLY A 311 -6.58 2.24 -13.52
CA GLY A 311 -5.65 2.41 -14.63
C GLY A 311 -5.81 1.30 -15.68
N LEU A 312 -5.89 0.04 -15.27
CA LEU A 312 -6.15 -1.10 -16.16
C LEU A 312 -7.50 -0.98 -16.87
N VAL A 313 -8.57 -0.66 -16.13
CA VAL A 313 -9.91 -0.49 -16.73
C VAL A 313 -9.89 0.62 -17.78
N LEU A 314 -9.33 1.78 -17.46
CA LEU A 314 -9.17 2.88 -18.39
C LEU A 314 -8.32 2.47 -19.61
N SER A 315 -7.23 1.75 -19.39
CA SER A 315 -6.39 1.25 -20.49
C SER A 315 -7.13 0.29 -21.40
N LEU A 316 -7.96 -0.61 -20.87
CA LEU A 316 -8.72 -1.58 -21.66
C LEU A 316 -9.89 -0.95 -22.40
N THR A 317 -10.54 0.07 -21.84
CA THR A 317 -11.72 0.70 -22.46
C THR A 317 -11.36 1.90 -23.31
N TYR A 318 -10.59 2.83 -22.76
CA TYR A 318 -10.27 4.10 -23.41
C TYR A 318 -8.92 4.03 -24.12
N GLY A 319 -7.89 3.46 -23.48
CA GLY A 319 -6.51 3.54 -23.96
C GLY A 319 -5.70 4.51 -23.11
N ASP A 320 -4.86 5.35 -23.70
CA ASP A 320 -3.93 6.18 -22.93
C ASP A 320 -4.44 7.60 -22.70
N VAL A 321 -4.95 7.81 -21.48
CA VAL A 321 -5.57 9.08 -21.08
C VAL A 321 -4.54 10.21 -21.06
N LEU A 322 -3.33 9.92 -20.57
CA LEU A 322 -2.27 10.93 -20.48
C LEU A 322 -1.83 11.38 -21.87
N PHE A 323 -1.60 10.43 -22.78
CA PHE A 323 -1.21 10.73 -24.14
C PHE A 323 -2.25 11.61 -24.84
N THR A 324 -3.54 11.28 -24.72
CA THR A 324 -4.61 12.10 -25.32
C THR A 324 -4.70 13.49 -24.68
N ALA A 325 -4.53 13.61 -23.36
CA ALA A 325 -4.55 14.90 -22.68
C ALA A 325 -3.38 15.81 -23.13
N VAL A 326 -2.16 15.25 -23.21
CA VAL A 326 -0.96 15.96 -23.67
C VAL A 326 -1.10 16.37 -25.14
N ALA A 327 -1.66 15.49 -25.99
CA ALA A 327 -1.94 15.80 -27.38
C ALA A 327 -2.97 16.92 -27.54
N ALA A 328 -4.04 16.92 -26.73
CA ALA A 328 -5.05 17.98 -26.73
C ALA A 328 -4.49 19.35 -26.32
N LEU A 329 -3.43 19.37 -25.49
CA LEU A 329 -2.71 20.58 -25.09
C LEU A 329 -1.67 21.06 -26.12
N GLY A 330 -1.51 20.34 -27.24
CA GLY A 330 -0.61 20.70 -28.34
C GLY A 330 0.84 20.29 -28.15
N PHE A 331 1.12 19.35 -27.25
CA PHE A 331 2.49 18.91 -26.91
C PHE A 331 2.87 17.54 -27.50
N ALA A 332 2.09 16.98 -28.44
CA ALA A 332 2.31 15.66 -29.04
C ALA A 332 2.78 15.70 -30.50
#